data_AF-A0A1A7YMD4-F1
#
_entry.id   AF-A0A1A7YMD4-F1
#
_cell.length_a   1.000
_cell.length_b   1.000
_cell.length_c   1.000
_cell.angle_alpha   90.00
_cell.angle_beta   90.00
_cell.angle_gamma   90.00
#
_symmetry.space_group_name_H-M   'P 1'
#
loop_
_entity.id
_entity.type
_entity.pdbx_description
1 polymer ?
#
loop_
_entity_poly.entity_id
_entity_poly.type
_entity_poly.pdbx_seq_one_letter_code
_entity_poly.pdbx_strand_id
1 'polypeptide(L)'
;MNVPRGGSKISTNLIKHLQKFHPREHAEFVERGKQRGGGTKPLTLKELKERGEKFPHNSVQATKITERILNFIVMDGQPLSVVADKGFQLLINRLEPRYNMVSRKYLSETALPELHDKVRKRIFEEIKDVKAISFTTDVWSSDVSPVSLLSLTAHWLDESFVLHSATLNATNLRGSHTSDGRHCSQPGGNV
;
A
#
# COMPACT_ATOMS: atom_id res chain seq x y z
N MET A 1 40.13 26.88 -32.36
CA MET A 1 40.01 26.10 -31.10
C MET A 1 38.78 26.58 -30.35
N ASN A 2 37.72 25.77 -30.33
CA ASN A 2 36.46 26.14 -29.68
C ASN A 2 36.45 25.47 -28.29
N VAL A 3 36.65 26.26 -27.24
CA VAL A 3 36.66 25.75 -25.85
C VAL A 3 35.26 25.92 -25.27
N PRO A 4 34.54 24.84 -24.93
CA PRO A 4 33.23 24.97 -24.31
C PRO A 4 33.42 25.30 -22.82
N ARG A 5 33.23 26.57 -22.46
CA ARG A 5 33.19 26.99 -21.05
C ARG A 5 31.80 26.75 -20.48
N GLY A 6 31.62 25.58 -19.87
CA GLY A 6 30.46 25.24 -19.07
C GLY A 6 30.45 26.00 -17.75
N GLY A 7 29.34 26.67 -17.45
CA GLY A 7 29.05 27.28 -16.16
C GLY A 7 27.58 27.65 -16.09
N SER A 8 26.79 26.89 -15.30
CA SER A 8 25.32 26.98 -15.26
C SER A 8 24.77 28.16 -14.43
N LYS A 9 25.63 29.04 -13.90
CA LYS A 9 25.22 30.22 -13.12
C LYS A 9 26.14 31.39 -13.42
N ILE A 10 25.66 32.37 -14.17
CA ILE A 10 26.36 33.62 -14.47
C ILE A 10 26.01 34.66 -13.40
N SER A 11 27.00 35.48 -12.99
CA SER A 11 26.77 36.57 -12.04
C SER A 11 25.88 37.66 -12.64
N THR A 12 24.99 38.23 -11.83
CA THR A 12 24.05 39.30 -12.23
C THR A 12 24.76 40.52 -12.85
N ASN A 13 26.02 40.76 -12.47
CA ASN A 13 26.87 41.80 -13.03
C ASN A 13 27.25 41.53 -14.49
N LEU A 14 27.59 40.28 -14.84
CA LEU A 14 27.93 39.93 -16.22
C LEU A 14 26.70 40.04 -17.14
N ILE A 15 25.51 39.66 -16.66
CA ILE A 15 24.26 39.80 -17.43
C ILE A 15 23.99 41.28 -17.74
N LYS A 16 24.13 42.17 -16.74
CA LYS A 16 23.99 43.62 -16.93
C LYS A 16 25.04 44.19 -17.90
N HIS A 17 26.29 43.73 -17.81
CA HIS A 17 27.36 44.11 -18.75
C HIS A 17 27.00 43.73 -20.18
N LEU A 18 26.55 42.49 -20.39
CA LEU A 18 26.13 42.00 -21.70
C LEU A 18 24.94 42.82 -22.24
N GLN A 19 23.93 43.09 -21.41
CA GLN A 19 22.78 43.89 -21.80
C GLN A 19 23.18 45.31 -22.25
N LYS A 20 24.18 45.92 -21.60
CA LYS A 20 24.58 47.32 -21.86
C LYS A 20 25.59 47.47 -23.00
N PHE A 21 26.54 46.54 -23.11
CA PHE A 21 27.69 46.68 -24.01
C PHE A 21 27.74 45.62 -25.14
N HIS A 22 26.97 44.53 -25.03
CA HIS A 22 26.98 43.41 -25.98
C HIS A 22 25.54 42.92 -26.30
N PRO A 23 24.72 43.73 -27.01
CA PRO A 23 23.29 43.45 -27.17
C PRO A 23 22.98 42.19 -27.98
N ARG A 24 23.84 41.84 -28.96
CA ARG A 24 23.66 40.62 -29.78
C ARG A 24 23.91 39.37 -28.96
N GLU A 25 24.99 39.37 -28.17
CA GLU A 25 25.39 38.28 -27.30
C GLU A 25 24.40 38.10 -26.14
N HIS A 26 23.83 39.19 -25.63
CA HIS A 26 22.73 39.15 -24.68
C HIS A 26 21.46 38.52 -25.27
N ALA A 27 21.09 38.88 -26.50
CA ALA A 27 19.94 38.28 -27.19
C ALA A 27 20.13 36.76 -27.39
N GLU A 28 21.31 36.33 -27.83
CA GLU A 28 21.65 34.90 -27.94
C GLU A 28 21.59 34.17 -26.58
N PHE A 29 22.05 34.83 -25.51
CA PHE A 29 22.00 34.27 -24.16
C PHE A 29 20.55 34.07 -23.68
N VAL A 30 19.67 35.04 -23.91
CA VAL A 30 18.24 34.96 -23.55
C VAL A 30 17.54 33.85 -24.34
N GLU A 31 17.82 33.72 -25.64
CA GLU A 31 17.25 32.67 -26.49
C GLU A 31 17.73 31.27 -26.08
N ARG A 32 19.02 31.11 -25.72
CA ARG A 32 19.53 29.86 -25.13
C ARG A 32 18.90 29.54 -23.76
N GLY A 33 18.51 30.57 -23.00
CA GLY A 33 17.80 30.43 -21.73
C GLY A 33 16.36 29.93 -21.89
N LYS A 34 15.65 30.39 -22.93
CA LYS A 34 14.29 29.92 -23.28
C LYS A 34 14.27 28.46 -23.75
N GLN A 35 15.29 28.02 -24.48
CA GLN A 35 15.45 26.62 -24.90
C GLN A 35 15.78 25.67 -23.73
N ARG A 36 16.29 26.19 -22.61
CA ARG A 36 16.51 25.46 -21.36
C ARG A 36 15.29 25.52 -20.42
N GLY A 37 14.10 25.32 -20.97
CA GLY A 37 12.86 25.11 -20.21
C GLY A 37 12.95 23.82 -19.38
N GLY A 38 13.61 23.88 -18.23
CA GLY A 38 13.81 22.72 -17.35
C GLY A 38 14.90 22.88 -16.30
N GLY A 39 15.28 24.10 -15.94
CA GLY A 39 16.14 24.32 -14.78
C GLY A 39 15.38 23.92 -13.51
N THR A 40 15.80 22.84 -12.85
CA THR A 40 15.28 22.42 -11.55
C THR A 40 15.29 23.63 -10.62
N LYS A 41 14.11 24.09 -10.19
CA LYS A 41 14.01 25.17 -9.20
C LYS A 41 14.91 24.78 -8.01
N PRO A 42 15.83 25.66 -7.57
CA PRO A 42 16.60 25.38 -6.38
C PRO A 42 15.63 25.19 -5.23
N LEU A 43 15.70 24.03 -4.59
CA LEU A 43 14.90 23.69 -3.41
C LEU A 43 15.08 24.78 -2.35
N THR A 44 13.98 25.27 -1.81
CA THR A 44 13.98 26.17 -0.66
C THR A 44 14.46 25.41 0.58
N LEU A 45 14.99 26.13 1.57
CA LEU A 45 15.38 25.54 2.86
C LEU A 45 14.22 24.80 3.54
N LYS A 46 12.99 25.29 3.35
CA LYS A 46 11.76 24.65 3.84
C LYS A 46 11.53 23.29 3.17
N GLU A 47 11.58 23.23 1.85
CA GLU A 47 11.42 21.98 1.09
C GLU A 47 12.54 20.96 1.39
N LEU A 48 13.75 21.45 1.67
CA LEU A 48 14.89 20.61 2.01
C LEU A 48 14.74 19.98 3.41
N LYS A 49 14.21 20.75 4.37
CA LYS A 49 13.86 20.27 5.71
C LYS A 49 12.72 19.24 5.65
N GLU A 50 11.65 19.55 4.94
CA GLU A 50 10.48 18.66 4.79
C GLU A 50 10.85 17.33 4.12
N ARG A 51 11.84 17.31 3.21
CA ARG A 51 12.39 16.07 2.62
C ARG A 51 13.11 15.17 3.63
N GLY A 52 13.69 15.73 4.69
CA GLY A 52 14.38 14.97 5.73
C GLY A 52 13.44 14.42 6.81
N GLU A 53 12.26 15.01 6.95
CA GLU A 53 11.31 14.63 8.00
C GLU A 53 10.57 13.33 7.65
N LYS A 54 10.28 12.56 8.70
CA LYS A 54 9.42 11.38 8.63
C LYS A 54 8.02 11.79 8.14
N PHE A 55 7.38 10.89 7.42
CA PHE A 55 6.01 11.09 7.01
C PHE A 55 5.08 11.18 8.22
N PRO A 56 4.12 12.14 8.21
CA PRO A 56 2.97 12.08 9.09
C PRO A 56 2.24 10.76 8.91
N HIS A 57 1.66 10.24 10.00
CA HIS A 57 0.94 8.96 10.00
C HIS A 57 -0.23 8.94 9.00
N ASN A 58 -0.88 10.10 8.79
CA ASN A 58 -2.01 10.28 7.87
C ASN A 58 -1.59 10.76 6.48
N SER A 59 -0.29 10.75 6.15
CA SER A 59 0.15 11.15 4.82
C SER A 59 -0.26 10.10 3.78
N VAL A 60 -0.68 10.57 2.60
CA VAL A 60 -1.06 9.71 1.48
C VAL A 60 0.03 8.70 1.12
N GLN A 61 1.31 9.09 1.24
CA GLN A 61 2.43 8.19 0.94
C GLN A 61 2.62 7.12 2.02
N ALA A 62 2.55 7.47 3.31
CA ALA A 62 2.64 6.48 4.38
C ALA A 62 1.48 5.47 4.29
N THR A 63 0.25 5.93 4.03
CA THR A 63 -0.90 5.05 3.84
C THR A 63 -0.68 4.07 2.69
N LYS A 64 -0.20 4.54 1.53
CA LYS A 64 0.10 3.67 0.38
C LYS A 64 1.15 2.62 0.70
N ILE A 65 2.21 2.98 1.44
CA ILE A 65 3.25 2.02 1.85
C ILE A 65 2.65 0.98 2.79
N THR A 66 1.87 1.40 3.79
CA THR A 66 1.16 0.51 4.71
C THR A 66 0.23 -0.46 3.97
N GLU A 67 -0.53 0.02 2.98
CA GLU A 67 -1.38 -0.83 2.13
C GLU A 67 -0.57 -1.87 1.35
N ARG A 68 0.62 -1.52 0.85
CA ARG A 68 1.49 -2.47 0.15
C ARG A 68 2.09 -3.51 1.09
N ILE A 69 2.47 -3.12 2.31
CA ILE A 69 2.93 -4.06 3.34
C ILE A 69 1.80 -5.01 3.74
N LEU A 70 0.58 -4.50 3.95
CA LEU A 70 -0.58 -5.33 4.28
C LEU A 70 -0.90 -6.31 3.13
N ASN A 71 -0.86 -5.86 1.88
CA ASN A 71 -1.06 -6.74 0.73
C ASN A 71 0.03 -7.82 0.64
N PHE A 72 1.31 -7.47 0.85
CA PHE A 72 2.39 -8.47 0.95
C PHE A 72 2.07 -9.53 2.01
N ILE A 73 1.62 -9.10 3.19
CA ILE A 73 1.27 -10.03 4.27
C ILE A 73 0.14 -10.98 3.87
N VAL A 74 -0.94 -10.44 3.29
CA VAL A 74 -2.14 -11.22 2.94
C VAL A 74 -1.90 -12.14 1.74
N MET A 75 -1.26 -11.62 0.69
CA MET A 75 -1.04 -12.37 -0.55
C MET A 75 -0.02 -13.50 -0.36
N ASP A 76 1.02 -13.26 0.45
CA ASP A 76 2.12 -14.21 0.63
C ASP A 76 1.99 -15.02 1.94
N GLY A 77 0.84 -14.92 2.62
CA GLY A 77 0.54 -15.66 3.85
C GLY A 77 1.52 -15.41 5.00
N GLN A 78 2.08 -14.20 5.08
CA GLN A 78 3.10 -13.88 6.09
C GLN A 78 2.47 -13.66 7.47
N PRO A 79 3.22 -13.91 8.56
CA PRO A 79 2.75 -13.53 9.88
C PRO A 79 2.73 -12.00 10.03
N LEU A 80 1.70 -11.47 10.70
CA LEU A 80 1.61 -10.03 11.01
C LEU A 80 2.80 -9.51 11.83
N SER A 81 3.56 -10.39 12.49
CA SER A 81 4.77 -10.04 13.23
C SER A 81 5.93 -9.64 12.32
N VAL A 82 5.89 -9.89 11.01
CA VAL A 82 6.98 -9.55 10.08
C VAL A 82 7.38 -8.08 10.14
N VAL A 83 6.43 -7.17 10.45
CA VAL A 83 6.72 -5.73 10.61
C VAL A 83 7.59 -5.41 11.83
N ALA A 84 7.67 -6.32 12.80
CA ALA A 84 8.57 -6.21 13.95
C ALA A 84 9.96 -6.80 13.67
N ASP A 85 10.14 -7.54 12.58
CA ASP A 85 11.41 -8.20 12.28
C ASP A 85 12.47 -7.17 11.88
N LYS A 86 13.64 -7.27 12.51
CA LYS A 86 14.74 -6.32 12.32
C LYS A 86 15.19 -6.24 10.85
N GLY A 87 15.29 -7.38 10.17
CA GLY A 87 15.67 -7.43 8.75
C GLY A 87 14.67 -6.72 7.86
N PHE A 88 13.37 -6.94 8.09
CA PHE A 88 12.30 -6.28 7.33
C PHE A 88 12.29 -4.76 7.58
N GLN A 89 12.43 -4.33 8.84
CA GLN A 89 12.53 -2.90 9.17
C GLN A 89 13.74 -2.22 8.52
N LEU A 90 14.90 -2.87 8.48
CA LEU A 90 16.09 -2.36 7.80
C LEU A 90 15.86 -2.23 6.29
N LEU A 91 15.22 -3.22 5.66
CA LEU A 91 14.86 -3.16 4.25
C LEU A 91 13.94 -1.98 3.95
N ILE A 92 12.83 -1.85 4.69
CA ILE A 92 11.87 -0.77 4.46
C ILE A 92 12.49 0.60 4.75
N ASN A 93 13.31 0.73 5.80
CA ASN A 93 14.04 1.96 6.08
C ASN A 93 15.03 2.31 4.95
N ARG A 94 15.67 1.31 4.35
CA ARG A 94 16.56 1.53 3.19
C ARG A 94 15.80 2.00 1.96
N LEU A 95 14.61 1.44 1.71
CA LEU A 95 13.79 1.78 0.55
C LEU A 95 13.09 3.14 0.70
N GLU A 96 12.54 3.41 1.88
CA GLU A 96 11.88 4.67 2.20
C GLU A 96 12.17 5.09 3.66
N PRO A 97 13.27 5.83 3.89
CA PRO A 97 13.70 6.25 5.23
C PRO A 97 12.69 7.14 5.94
N ARG A 98 11.78 7.79 5.21
CA ARG A 98 10.79 8.70 5.79
C ARG A 98 9.57 7.96 6.32
N TYR A 99 9.38 6.69 5.97
CA TYR A 99 8.29 5.88 6.48
C TYR A 99 8.53 5.48 7.94
N ASN A 100 7.46 5.47 8.73
CA ASN A 100 7.46 4.92 10.08
C ASN A 100 6.76 3.57 10.04
N MET A 101 7.43 2.54 10.52
CA MET A 101 6.90 1.19 10.51
C MET A 101 5.63 1.11 11.35
N VAL A 102 4.60 0.47 10.79
CA VAL A 102 3.35 0.19 11.51
C VAL A 102 3.55 -0.91 12.53
N SER A 103 2.76 -0.86 13.61
CA SER A 103 2.78 -1.91 14.61
C SER A 103 1.92 -3.09 14.18
N ARG A 104 2.27 -4.29 14.67
CA ARG A 104 1.42 -5.48 14.54
C ARG A 104 -0.01 -5.21 15.03
N LYS A 105 -0.15 -4.47 16.13
CA LYS A 105 -1.44 -4.10 16.72
C LYS A 105 -2.31 -3.28 15.74
N TYR A 106 -1.72 -2.26 15.13
CA TYR A 106 -2.42 -1.45 14.13
C TYR A 106 -2.84 -2.30 12.91
N LEU A 107 -1.97 -3.21 12.47
CA LEU A 107 -2.34 -4.14 11.39
C LEU A 107 -3.52 -5.03 11.78
N SER A 108 -3.51 -5.64 12.96
CA SER A 108 -4.55 -6.58 13.39
C SER A 108 -5.87 -5.91 13.75
N GLU A 109 -5.85 -4.74 14.39
CA GLU A 109 -7.04 -4.10 14.95
C GLU A 109 -7.64 -3.02 14.04
N THR A 110 -6.92 -2.58 13.00
CA THR A 110 -7.38 -1.50 12.13
C THR A 110 -7.24 -1.86 10.65
N ALA A 111 -6.00 -2.02 10.17
CA ALA A 111 -5.77 -2.11 8.72
C ALA A 111 -6.33 -3.40 8.10
N LEU A 112 -6.17 -4.54 8.77
CA LEU A 112 -6.67 -5.83 8.29
C LEU A 112 -8.21 -5.91 8.35
N PRO A 113 -8.91 -5.50 9.44
CA PRO A 113 -10.36 -5.38 9.44
C PRO A 113 -10.91 -4.48 8.32
N GLU A 114 -10.31 -3.32 8.09
CA GLU A 114 -10.71 -2.42 7.00
C GLU A 114 -10.55 -3.06 5.62
N LEU A 115 -9.44 -3.77 5.39
CA LEU A 115 -9.22 -4.51 4.14
C LEU A 115 -10.23 -5.65 3.97
N HIS A 116 -10.47 -6.41 5.04
CA HIS A 116 -11.47 -7.48 5.05
C HIS A 116 -12.85 -6.92 4.67
N ASP A 117 -13.28 -5.81 5.25
CA ASP A 117 -14.58 -5.21 4.94
C ASP A 117 -14.67 -4.70 3.50
N LYS A 118 -13.57 -4.17 2.94
CA LYS A 118 -13.50 -3.79 1.51
C LYS A 118 -13.69 -5.03 0.62
N VAL A 119 -12.97 -6.12 0.91
CA VAL A 119 -13.05 -7.37 0.13
C VAL A 119 -14.44 -8.01 0.29
N ARG A 120 -14.98 -8.05 1.50
CA ARG A 120 -16.33 -8.56 1.78
C ARG A 120 -17.39 -7.80 0.99
N LYS A 121 -17.34 -6.47 1.00
CA LYS A 121 -18.27 -5.63 0.22
C LYS A 121 -18.12 -5.91 -1.27
N ARG A 122 -16.90 -6.03 -1.78
CA ARG A 122 -16.66 -6.36 -3.19
C ARG A 122 -17.28 -7.70 -3.57
N ILE A 123 -17.02 -8.76 -2.79
CA ILE A 123 -17.59 -10.09 -3.04
C ILE A 123 -19.12 -10.02 -3.00
N PHE A 124 -19.69 -9.31 -2.02
CA PHE A 124 -21.14 -9.13 -1.92
C PHE A 124 -21.71 -8.48 -3.20
N GLU A 125 -21.07 -7.42 -3.69
CA GLU A 125 -21.47 -6.76 -4.94
C GLU A 125 -21.30 -7.65 -6.18
N GLU A 126 -20.32 -8.55 -6.19
CA GLU A 126 -20.10 -9.51 -7.28
C GLU A 126 -21.17 -10.61 -7.30
N ILE A 127 -21.69 -11.02 -6.14
CA ILE A 127 -22.67 -12.12 -6.04
C ILE A 127 -24.13 -11.66 -5.91
N LYS A 128 -24.42 -10.38 -5.69
CA LYS A 128 -25.79 -9.91 -5.43
C LYS A 128 -26.75 -10.17 -6.60
N ASP A 129 -26.25 -10.12 -7.83
CA ASP A 129 -27.04 -10.19 -9.07
C ASP A 129 -26.78 -11.47 -9.88
N VAL A 130 -26.02 -12.43 -9.34
CA VAL A 130 -25.71 -13.67 -10.08
C VAL A 130 -26.93 -14.59 -10.11
N LYS A 131 -27.10 -15.31 -11.23
CA LYS A 131 -28.27 -16.18 -11.46
C LYS A 131 -28.32 -17.38 -10.52
N ALA A 132 -27.16 -17.89 -10.12
CA ALA A 132 -27.02 -19.04 -9.27
C ALA A 132 -25.70 -18.99 -8.49
N ILE A 133 -25.74 -19.46 -7.24
CA ILE A 133 -24.59 -19.62 -6.35
C ILE A 133 -24.65 -21.04 -5.82
N SER A 134 -23.52 -21.74 -5.84
CA SER A 134 -23.35 -22.99 -5.10
C SER A 134 -22.39 -22.78 -3.92
N PHE A 135 -22.51 -23.64 -2.92
CA PHE A 135 -21.67 -23.57 -1.73
C PHE A 135 -20.96 -24.91 -1.51
N THR A 136 -19.70 -24.85 -1.14
CA THR A 136 -18.95 -25.99 -0.60
C THR A 136 -18.57 -25.69 0.84
N THR A 137 -18.61 -26.74 1.65
CA THR A 137 -18.19 -26.67 3.05
C THR A 137 -17.11 -27.69 3.27
N ASP A 138 -15.96 -27.26 3.77
CA ASP A 138 -14.84 -28.16 4.10
C ASP A 138 -14.50 -28.06 5.59
N VAL A 139 -14.23 -29.22 6.19
CA VAL A 139 -13.73 -29.34 7.57
C VAL A 139 -12.27 -29.74 7.52
N TRP A 140 -11.43 -28.95 8.20
CA TRP A 140 -10.01 -29.22 8.34
C TRP A 140 -9.68 -29.35 9.81
N SER A 141 -9.01 -30.43 10.19
CA SER A 141 -8.49 -30.62 11.54
C SER A 141 -6.97 -30.66 11.47
N SER A 142 -6.32 -30.10 12.48
CA SER A 142 -4.87 -30.12 12.62
C SER A 142 -4.46 -31.21 13.60
N ASP A 143 -3.50 -32.05 13.25
CA ASP A 143 -2.94 -33.05 14.19
C ASP A 143 -2.03 -32.40 15.24
N VAL A 144 -1.57 -31.18 14.98
CA VAL A 144 -0.62 -30.43 15.83
C VAL A 144 -1.31 -29.33 16.64
N SER A 145 -2.60 -29.09 16.44
CA SER A 145 -3.39 -28.16 17.25
C SER A 145 -4.83 -28.67 17.37
N PRO A 146 -5.49 -28.57 18.53
CA PRO A 146 -6.85 -29.08 18.75
C PRO A 146 -7.93 -28.22 18.04
N VAL A 147 -7.56 -27.56 16.95
CA VAL A 147 -8.41 -26.67 16.18
C VAL A 147 -8.92 -27.45 14.98
N SER A 148 -10.24 -27.57 14.92
CA SER A 148 -10.95 -27.93 13.70
C SER A 148 -11.58 -26.66 13.12
N LEU A 149 -11.45 -26.46 11.82
CA LEU A 149 -12.00 -25.33 11.08
C LEU A 149 -13.10 -25.83 10.15
N LEU A 150 -14.25 -25.16 10.18
CA LEU A 150 -15.31 -25.27 9.19
C LEU A 150 -15.22 -24.05 8.27
N SER A 151 -15.01 -24.29 6.98
CA SER A 151 -14.97 -23.26 5.95
C SER A 151 -16.20 -23.34 5.05
N LEU A 152 -16.73 -22.19 4.64
CA LEU A 152 -17.81 -22.06 3.66
C LEU A 152 -17.27 -21.27 2.46
N THR A 153 -17.32 -21.86 1.28
CA THR A 153 -16.89 -21.25 0.03
C THR A 153 -18.06 -21.16 -0.94
N ALA A 154 -18.30 -19.97 -1.48
CA ALA A 154 -19.28 -19.75 -2.53
C ALA A 154 -18.61 -19.88 -3.90
N HIS A 155 -19.35 -20.42 -4.87
CA HIS A 155 -18.95 -20.53 -6.27
C HIS A 155 -20.08 -19.99 -7.16
N TRP A 156 -19.75 -19.21 -8.17
CA TRP A 156 -20.72 -18.60 -9.08
C TRP A 156 -20.14 -18.42 -10.48
N LEU A 157 -21.02 -18.27 -11.47
CA LEU A 157 -20.66 -17.90 -12.84
C LEU A 157 -21.02 -16.43 -13.09
N ASP A 158 -20.11 -15.67 -13.69
CA ASP A 158 -20.43 -14.33 -14.18
C ASP A 158 -21.17 -14.36 -15.54
N GLU A 159 -21.49 -13.18 -16.08
CA GLU A 159 -22.16 -13.05 -17.38
C GLU A 159 -21.35 -13.59 -18.55
N SER A 160 -20.02 -13.66 -18.39
CA SER A 160 -19.10 -14.22 -19.38
C SER A 160 -18.87 -15.73 -19.19
N PHE A 161 -19.66 -16.39 -18.32
CA PHE A 161 -19.52 -17.80 -17.95
C PHE A 161 -18.14 -18.15 -17.37
N VAL A 162 -17.48 -17.19 -16.72
CA VAL A 162 -16.26 -17.45 -15.94
C VAL A 162 -16.65 -17.90 -14.55
N LEU A 163 -16.05 -19.01 -14.10
CA LEU A 163 -16.23 -19.53 -12.75
C LEU A 163 -15.40 -18.71 -11.75
N HIS A 164 -16.08 -18.21 -10.73
CA HIS A 164 -15.49 -17.51 -9.59
C HIS A 164 -15.75 -18.28 -8.31
N SER A 165 -14.86 -18.12 -7.33
CA SER A 165 -15.02 -18.71 -6.00
C SER A 165 -14.47 -17.79 -4.91
N ALA A 166 -15.14 -17.75 -3.76
CA ALA A 166 -14.65 -17.01 -2.59
C ALA A 166 -15.04 -17.70 -1.28
N THR A 167 -14.07 -17.85 -0.38
CA THR A 167 -14.33 -18.30 0.99
C THR A 167 -15.05 -17.19 1.76
N LEU A 168 -16.31 -17.44 2.11
CA LEU A 168 -17.17 -16.48 2.80
C LEU A 168 -16.95 -16.48 4.31
N ASN A 169 -16.59 -17.64 4.87
CA ASN A 169 -16.36 -17.78 6.29
C ASN A 169 -15.42 -18.96 6.59
N ALA A 170 -14.63 -18.82 7.65
CA ALA A 170 -13.85 -19.91 8.24
C ALA A 170 -13.92 -19.77 9.76
N THR A 171 -14.54 -20.74 10.43
CA THR A 171 -14.78 -20.68 11.87
C THR A 171 -14.25 -21.92 12.57
N ASN A 172 -13.77 -21.73 13.81
CA ASN A 172 -13.44 -22.84 14.68
C ASN A 172 -14.69 -23.68 14.97
N LEU A 173 -14.66 -24.95 14.56
CA LEU A 173 -15.63 -25.94 14.97
C LEU A 173 -15.28 -26.39 16.40
N ARG A 174 -16.16 -26.07 17.35
CA ARG A 174 -16.02 -26.48 18.76
C ARG A 174 -17.05 -27.56 19.06
N GLY A 175 -16.60 -28.71 19.57
CA GLY A 175 -17.47 -29.82 19.99
C GLY A 175 -17.15 -31.16 19.31
N SER A 176 -17.74 -32.24 19.82
CA SER A 176 -17.62 -33.58 19.23
C SER A 176 -18.40 -33.67 17.92
N HIS A 177 -17.83 -34.31 16.89
CA HIS A 177 -18.43 -34.49 15.57
C HIS A 177 -19.56 -35.53 15.60
N THR A 178 -20.57 -35.32 16.43
CA THR A 178 -21.83 -36.09 16.40
C THR A 178 -22.83 -35.35 15.51
N SER A 179 -23.50 -36.07 14.61
CA SER A 179 -24.48 -35.55 13.64
C SER A 179 -25.74 -34.92 14.25
N ASP A 180 -25.76 -34.62 15.55
CA ASP A 180 -26.91 -34.05 16.25
C ASP A 180 -26.78 -32.51 16.27
N GLY A 181 -27.57 -31.86 15.43
CA GLY A 181 -27.63 -30.41 15.30
C GLY A 181 -28.21 -29.77 16.55
N ARG A 182 -27.35 -29.38 17.50
CA ARG A 182 -27.72 -28.42 18.55
C ARG A 182 -26.83 -27.20 18.48
N HIS A 183 -27.44 -26.16 17.94
CA HIS A 183 -27.18 -24.74 18.17
C HIS A 183 -26.31 -24.49 19.42
N CYS A 184 -25.01 -24.24 19.23
CA CYS A 184 -24.17 -23.70 20.28
C CYS A 184 -24.50 -22.20 20.43
N SER A 185 -25.47 -21.90 21.28
CA SER A 185 -25.67 -20.57 21.85
C SER A 185 -24.39 -20.10 22.53
N GLN A 186 -23.91 -18.91 22.18
CA GLN A 186 -22.82 -18.25 22.90
C GLN A 186 -23.25 -17.96 24.35
N PRO A 187 -22.41 -18.21 25.38
CA PRO A 187 -22.57 -17.52 26.64
C PRO A 187 -22.03 -16.10 26.46
N GLY A 188 -22.89 -15.11 26.70
CA GLY A 188 -22.51 -13.71 26.74
C GLY A 188 -21.39 -13.47 27.76
N GLY A 189 -20.32 -12.84 27.31
CA GLY A 189 -19.28 -12.26 28.16
C GLY A 189 -19.56 -10.77 28.31
N ASN A 190 -20.03 -10.40 29.50
CA ASN A 190 -20.10 -9.04 29.99
C ASN A 190 -18.70 -8.60 30.50
N VAL A 191 -18.36 -7.34 30.21
CA VAL A 191 -17.23 -6.50 30.70
C VAL A 191 -15.84 -6.81 30.17
#